data_AF-A0A520JXC7-F1
#
_entry.id   AF-A0A520JXC7-F1
#
_cell.length_a   1.000
_cell.length_b   1.000
_cell.length_c   1.000
_cell.angle_alpha   90.00
_cell.angle_beta   90.00
_cell.angle_gamma   90.00
#
_symmetry.space_group_name_H-M   'P 1'
#
loop_
_entity.id
_entity.type
_entity.pdbx_description
1 polymer ?
#
loop_
_entity_poly.entity_id
_entity_poly.type
_entity_poly.pdbx_seq_one_letter_code
_entity_poly.pdbx_strand_id
1 'polypeptide(L)'
;MKVVYHETYREVYTRDPAAAEGRIESIYAALEGHFEFGEPALATEADLKLVHTQRHIEVIKKFSFYTNALMAVGGAVEKLRRAGKIASALIVDF
;
A
#
# COMPACT_ATOMS: atom_id res chain seq x y z
N MET A 1 -8.94 -5.99 -14.84
CA MET A 1 -8.23 -6.11 -13.55
C MET A 1 -7.62 -4.74 -13.28
N LYS A 2 -7.79 -4.18 -12.08
CA LYS A 2 -7.27 -2.85 -11.74
C LYS A 2 -6.06 -2.99 -10.81
N VAL A 3 -5.03 -2.19 -11.03
CA VAL A 3 -3.87 -2.09 -10.14
C VAL A 3 -4.08 -0.92 -9.19
N VAL A 4 -3.81 -1.14 -7.90
CA VAL A 4 -3.81 -0.08 -6.89
C VAL A 4 -2.37 0.30 -6.57
N TYR A 5 -2.05 1.59 -6.70
CA TYR A 5 -0.71 2.13 -6.61
C TYR A 5 -0.75 3.63 -6.29
N HIS A 6 0.25 4.13 -5.54
CA HIS A 6 0.50 5.56 -5.32
C HIS A 6 2.00 5.83 -5.54
N GLU A 7 2.36 6.98 -6.11
CA GLU A 7 3.76 7.31 -6.46
C GLU A 7 4.70 7.35 -5.25
N THR A 8 4.19 7.73 -4.08
CA THR A 8 4.98 7.77 -2.82
C THR A 8 5.50 6.40 -2.38
N TYR A 9 5.02 5.30 -2.97
CA TYR A 9 5.61 3.98 -2.74
C TYR A 9 7.04 3.84 -3.28
N ARG A 10 7.53 4.79 -4.09
CA ARG A 10 8.93 4.86 -4.53
C ARG A 10 9.87 5.45 -3.47
N GLU A 11 9.34 5.95 -2.35
CA GLU A 11 10.15 6.56 -1.30
C GLU A 11 10.99 5.51 -0.56
N VAL A 12 12.30 5.68 -0.59
CA VAL A 12 13.22 4.88 0.24
C VAL A 12 13.13 5.35 1.70
N TYR A 13 12.26 4.72 2.48
CA TYR A 13 11.99 5.09 3.88
C TYR A 13 12.89 4.36 4.91
N THR A 14 13.67 3.38 4.47
CA THR A 14 14.60 2.62 5.30
C THR A 14 15.79 2.11 4.47
N ARG A 15 16.79 1.53 5.14
CA ARG A 15 17.94 0.86 4.50
C ARG A 15 17.69 -0.63 4.24
N ASP A 16 16.48 -1.12 4.52
CA ASP A 16 16.10 -2.50 4.25
C ASP A 16 16.03 -2.76 2.73
N PRO A 17 16.47 -3.94 2.25
CA PRO A 17 16.33 -4.31 0.84
C PRO A 17 14.91 -4.24 0.28
N ALA A 18 13.88 -4.33 1.13
CA ALA A 18 12.50 -4.14 0.73
C ALA A 18 12.30 -2.74 0.14
N ALA A 19 12.70 -1.68 0.84
CA ALA A 19 12.57 -0.29 0.39
C ALA A 19 13.64 0.16 -0.62
N ALA A 20 14.31 -0.78 -1.29
CA ALA A 20 15.38 -0.46 -2.22
C ALA A 20 14.81 0.20 -3.48
N GLU A 21 15.48 1.27 -3.92
CA GLU A 21 15.19 1.96 -5.18
C GLU A 21 15.14 0.96 -6.35
N GLY A 22 14.14 1.11 -7.22
CA GLY A 22 13.98 0.30 -8.42
C GLY A 22 13.11 -0.94 -8.23
N ARG A 23 12.87 -1.40 -6.99
CA ARG A 23 12.05 -2.60 -6.76
C ARG A 23 10.62 -2.41 -7.24
N ILE A 24 9.94 -1.36 -6.78
CA ILE A 24 8.55 -1.09 -7.18
C ILE A 24 8.45 -0.60 -8.61
N GLU A 25 9.42 0.18 -9.07
CA GLU A 25 9.49 0.72 -10.41
C GLU A 25 9.51 -0.40 -11.45
N SER A 26 10.24 -1.48 -11.16
CA SER A 26 10.27 -2.66 -12.04
C SER A 26 8.89 -3.32 -12.19
N ILE A 27 8.11 -3.40 -11.10
CA ILE A 27 6.75 -3.96 -11.10
C ILE A 27 5.78 -3.02 -11.82
N TYR A 28 5.86 -1.72 -11.52
CA TYR A 28 5.06 -0.69 -12.18
C TYR A 28 5.27 -0.73 -13.70
N ALA A 29 6.52 -0.72 -14.16
CA ALA A 29 6.86 -0.75 -15.58
C ALA A 29 6.36 -2.01 -16.29
N ALA A 30 6.32 -3.16 -15.61
CA ALA A 30 5.79 -4.40 -16.16
C ALA A 30 4.26 -4.41 -16.31
N LEU A 31 3.54 -3.53 -15.61
CA LEU A 31 2.09 -3.48 -15.56
C LEU A 31 1.50 -2.24 -16.26
N GLU A 32 2.29 -1.18 -16.38
CA GLU A 32 1.94 0.04 -17.11
C GLU A 32 1.57 -0.28 -18.57
N GLY A 33 0.50 0.33 -19.07
CA GLY A 33 -0.03 0.07 -20.42
C GLY A 33 -0.83 -1.23 -20.56
N HIS A 34 -0.75 -2.15 -19.60
CA HIS A 34 -1.53 -3.40 -19.59
C HIS A 34 -2.76 -3.37 -18.69
N PHE A 35 -2.74 -2.53 -17.65
CA PHE A 35 -3.81 -2.43 -16.67
C PHE A 35 -4.16 -0.98 -16.35
N GLU A 36 -5.40 -0.77 -15.89
CA GLU A 36 -5.81 0.51 -15.31
C GLU A 36 -5.24 0.63 -13.88
N PHE A 37 -4.71 1.81 -13.57
CA PHE A 37 -4.21 2.14 -12.24
C PHE A 37 -5.22 3.01 -11.49
N GLY A 38 -5.22 2.93 -10.17
CA GLY A 38 -5.90 3.92 -9.34
C GLY A 38 -5.34 3.99 -7.95
N GLU A 39 -5.72 5.06 -7.28
CA GLU A 39 -5.16 5.40 -5.97
C GLU A 39 -5.74 4.51 -4.86
N PRO A 40 -4.91 4.12 -3.89
CA PRO A 40 -5.34 3.43 -2.68
C PRO A 40 -6.17 4.35 -1.77
N ALA A 41 -7.21 3.79 -1.15
CA ALA A 41 -7.84 4.42 -0.01
C ALA A 41 -6.91 4.40 1.22
N LEU A 42 -7.07 5.37 2.12
CA LEU A 42 -6.45 5.30 3.45
C LEU A 42 -7.22 4.30 4.32
N ALA A 43 -6.48 3.44 5.02
CA ALA A 43 -7.05 2.61 6.08
C ALA A 43 -7.58 3.48 7.23
N THR A 44 -8.69 3.06 7.82
CA THR A 44 -9.17 3.65 9.06
C THR A 44 -8.39 3.09 10.26
N GLU A 45 -8.38 3.79 11.39
CA GLU A 45 -7.78 3.23 12.61
C GLU A 45 -8.51 1.95 13.08
N ALA A 46 -9.81 1.83 12.79
CA ALA A 46 -10.55 0.59 13.03
C ALA A 46 -10.01 -0.58 12.19
N ASP A 47 -9.63 -0.34 10.94
CA ASP A 47 -9.00 -1.36 10.08
C ASP A 47 -7.66 -1.81 10.66
N LEU A 48 -6.84 -0.87 11.15
CA LEU A 48 -5.55 -1.19 11.77
C LEU A 48 -5.73 -2.04 13.04
N LYS A 49 -6.74 -1.72 13.85
CA LYS A 49 -7.04 -2.42 15.12
C LYS A 49 -7.49 -3.86 14.95
N LEU A 50 -7.82 -4.29 13.74
CA LEU A 50 -8.14 -5.70 13.46
C LEU A 50 -6.93 -6.61 13.68
N VAL A 51 -5.70 -6.10 13.52
CA VAL A 51 -4.46 -6.88 13.58
C VAL A 51 -3.36 -6.25 14.43
N HIS A 52 -3.41 -4.94 14.68
CA HIS A 52 -2.39 -4.21 15.44
C HIS A 52 -2.92 -3.70 16.78
N THR A 53 -2.04 -3.67 17.79
CA THR A 53 -2.34 -3.05 19.08
C THR A 53 -2.35 -1.51 18.97
N GLN A 54 -3.12 -0.84 19.83
CA GLN A 54 -3.13 0.62 19.93
C GLN A 54 -1.71 1.20 20.08
N ARG A 55 -0.92 0.59 20.96
CA ARG A 55 0.47 0.99 21.20
C ARG A 55 1.33 0.94 19.93
N HIS A 56 1.19 -0.11 19.12
CA HIS A 56 1.95 -0.22 17.87
C HIS A 56 1.54 0.87 16.88
N ILE A 57 0.23 1.11 16.72
CA ILE A 57 -0.31 2.16 15.85
C ILE A 57 0.25 3.54 16.26
N GLU A 58 0.26 3.85 17.55
CA GLU A 58 0.78 5.12 18.06
C GLU A 58 2.29 5.29 17.87
N VAL A 59 3.06 4.20 17.89
CA VAL A 59 4.49 4.24 17.57
C VAL A 59 4.67 4.57 16.09
N ILE A 60 3.98 3.84 15.20
CA ILE A 60 4.16 4.00 13.75
C ILE A 60 3.63 5.36 13.26
N LYS A 61 2.59 5.92 13.88
CA LYS A 61 2.05 7.27 13.62
C LYS A 61 3.10 8.40 13.64
N LYS A 62 4.23 8.19 14.31
CA LYS A 62 5.30 9.18 14.47
C LYS A 62 6.28 9.21 13.30
N PHE A 63 6.23 8.23 12.41
CA PHE A 63 7.14 8.12 11.28
C PHE A 63 6.56 8.79 10.03
N SER A 64 7.44 9.32 9.18
CA SER A 64 7.06 9.99 7.92
C SER A 64 6.31 9.08 6.95
N PHE A 65 6.61 7.77 6.97
CA PHE A 65 5.97 6.78 6.10
C PHE A 65 4.57 6.34 6.58
N TYR A 66 4.02 6.90 7.66
CA TYR A 66 2.73 6.46 8.20
C TYR A 66 1.59 6.57 7.17
N THR A 67 1.56 7.63 6.38
CA THR A 67 0.55 7.81 5.33
C THR A 67 0.67 6.74 4.24
N ASN A 68 1.89 6.39 3.81
CA ASN A 68 2.13 5.30 2.87
C ASN A 68 1.65 3.96 3.45
N ALA A 69 1.92 3.74 4.75
CA ALA A 69 1.44 2.55 5.44
C ALA A 69 -0.10 2.47 5.48
N LEU A 70 -0.78 3.59 5.76
CA LEU A 70 -2.25 3.66 5.72
C LEU A 70 -2.81 3.36 4.33
N MET A 71 -2.20 3.93 3.27
CA MET A 71 -2.63 3.69 1.90
C MET A 71 -2.49 2.22 1.52
N ALA A 72 -1.39 1.59 1.88
CA ALA A 72 -1.17 0.19 1.55
C ALA A 72 -2.17 -0.75 2.25
N VAL A 73 -2.45 -0.52 3.54
CA VAL A 73 -3.49 -1.27 4.25
C VAL A 73 -4.87 -0.98 3.65
N GLY A 74 -5.18 0.28 3.34
CA GLY A 74 -6.49 0.65 2.82
C GLY A 74 -6.75 0.08 1.42
N GLY A 75 -5.75 0.06 0.54
CA GLY A 75 -5.80 -0.63 -0.75
C GLY A 75 -6.04 -2.14 -0.61
N ALA A 76 -5.40 -2.79 0.37
CA ALA A 76 -5.61 -4.21 0.65
C ALA A 76 -7.02 -4.49 1.20
N VAL A 77 -7.49 -3.68 2.15
CA VAL A 77 -8.82 -3.82 2.76
C VAL A 77 -9.92 -3.52 1.75
N GLU A 78 -9.75 -2.51 0.90
CA GLU A 78 -10.72 -2.18 -0.15
C GLU A 78 -10.89 -3.34 -1.13
N LYS A 79 -9.78 -4.00 -1.52
CA LYS A 79 -9.83 -5.22 -2.33
C LYS A 79 -10.67 -6.31 -1.66
N LEU A 80 -10.48 -6.56 -0.37
CA LEU A 80 -11.25 -7.56 0.38
C LEU A 80 -12.73 -7.17 0.50
N ARG A 81 -13.04 -5.90 0.77
CA ARG A 81 -14.43 -5.39 0.83
C ARG A 81 -15.15 -5.51 -0.51
N ARG A 82 -14.42 -5.38 -1.62
CA ARG A 82 -14.94 -5.52 -2.99
C ARG A 82 -14.81 -6.94 -3.54
N ALA A 83 -14.30 -7.89 -2.76
CA ALA A 83 -14.09 -9.27 -3.15
C ALA A 83 -15.45 -9.91 -3.49
N GLY A 84 -15.70 -10.02 -4.79
CA GLY A 84 -16.97 -10.42 -5.38
C GLY A 84 -17.18 -9.86 -6.78
N LYS A 85 -16.47 -8.79 -7.19
CA LYS A 85 -16.72 -8.15 -8.51
C LYS A 85 -15.49 -7.76 -9.34
N ILE A 86 -14.29 -7.59 -8.79
CA ILE A 86 -13.12 -7.13 -9.56
C ILE A 86 -11.85 -7.82 -9.07
N ALA A 87 -11.12 -8.51 -9.97
CA ALA A 87 -9.75 -8.92 -9.71
C ALA A 87 -8.85 -7.68 -9.70
N SER A 88 -8.09 -7.47 -8.62
CA SER A 88 -7.15 -6.35 -8.49
C SER A 88 -5.81 -6.81 -7.90
N ALA A 89 -4.73 -6.15 -8.35
CA ALA A 89 -3.37 -6.30 -7.82
C ALA A 89 -3.01 -5.06 -7.00
N LEU A 90 -2.28 -5.23 -5.91
CA LEU A 90 -1.80 -4.14 -5.06
C LEU A 90 -0.28 -4.12 -5.17
N ILE A 91 0.29 -2.97 -5.55
CA ILE A 91 1.75 -2.76 -5.54
C ILE A 91 2.05 -1.86 -4.35
N VAL A 92 2.71 -2.40 -3.34
CA VAL A 92 3.11 -1.69 -2.11
C VAL A 92 4.50 -2.13 -1.71
N ASP A 93 5.26 -1.25 -1.05
CA ASP A 93 6.57 -1.57 -0.48
C ASP A 93 6.44 -1.64 1.03
N PHE A 94 6.94 -2.73 1.62
CA PHE A 94 7.09 -2.91 3.06
C PHE A 94 8.28 -3.78 3.41
#